data_AF-A0AAD7EXF0-F1
#
_entry.id   AF-A0AAD7EXF0-F1
#
_cell.length_a   1.000
_cell.length_b   1.000
_cell.length_c   1.000
_cell.angle_alpha   90.00
_cell.angle_beta   90.00
_cell.angle_gamma   90.00
#
_symmetry.space_group_name_H-M   'P 1'
#
loop_
_entity.id
_entity.type
_entity.pdbx_description
1 polymer ?
#
loop_
_entity_poly.entity_id
_entity_poly.type
_entity_poly.pdbx_seq_one_letter_code
_entity_poly.pdbx_strand_id
1 'polypeptide(L)'
;MRRHCWMPALSPCSPGGSRNCTRTVCWIPRLLTTFSSSRTPLLLPHTSRATTLCRRKTPLPGDPSRPRRLVEQLATSKRSRQAISNALEDNLPIRIYFMPWDDAMDMQREYRVFCAPTSAYNPRPSRVTAVSQYVWHKPSALADLSHPQIEAEMEHLLEGIVLINAEIMAYSLENGMNERLKREGSVFDVFVRTATREVQLLELNSFGVIGNCGSCPFNWVADAETLYGGKDEIEVCLAI
;
A
#
# COMPACT_ATOMS: atom_id res chain seq x y z
N MET A 1 -28.06 -2.08 7.01
CA MET A 1 -28.31 -3.33 6.28
C MET A 1 -27.03 -4.17 6.33
N ARG A 2 -27.15 -5.30 7.06
CA ARG A 2 -26.37 -6.54 7.14
C ARG A 2 -24.82 -6.52 7.12
N ARG A 3 -24.27 -6.63 8.33
CA ARG A 3 -22.98 -7.27 8.63
C ARG A 3 -23.16 -8.79 8.49
N HIS A 4 -22.38 -9.45 7.65
CA HIS A 4 -22.15 -10.90 7.74
C HIS A 4 -20.68 -11.12 8.09
N CYS A 5 -20.40 -11.20 9.39
CA CYS A 5 -19.24 -11.89 9.90
C CYS A 5 -19.72 -13.27 10.36
N TRP A 6 -19.21 -14.33 9.76
CA TRP A 6 -19.34 -15.68 10.28
C TRP A 6 -17.98 -16.07 10.87
N MET A 7 -17.90 -16.09 12.20
CA MET A 7 -16.88 -16.82 12.97
C MET A 7 -17.63 -17.59 14.08
N PRO A 8 -17.13 -18.77 14.48
CA PRO A 8 -17.76 -19.54 15.55
C PRO A 8 -17.70 -18.77 16.88
N ALA A 9 -18.79 -18.89 17.64
CA ALA A 9 -19.17 -18.08 18.79
C ALA A 9 -18.04 -17.65 19.74
N LEU A 10 -18.01 -16.36 20.11
CA LEU A 10 -17.90 -15.86 21.49
C LEU A 10 -18.24 -14.33 21.53
N SER A 11 -19.34 -14.03 22.24
CA SER A 11 -19.82 -12.77 22.86
C SER A 11 -19.92 -11.43 22.09
N PRO A 12 -20.99 -10.61 22.31
CA PRO A 12 -21.32 -9.45 21.49
C PRO A 12 -20.71 -8.11 22.00
N CYS A 13 -20.26 -7.25 21.08
CA CYS A 13 -19.91 -5.85 21.33
C CYS A 13 -20.99 -4.87 20.83
N SER A 14 -21.18 -3.80 21.61
CA SER A 14 -22.23 -2.77 21.57
C SER A 14 -22.32 -1.90 20.29
N PRO A 15 -23.47 -1.23 20.03
CA PRO A 15 -23.70 -0.48 18.79
C PRO A 15 -23.34 1.01 18.92
N GLY A 16 -22.48 1.50 18.03
CA GLY A 16 -22.25 2.94 17.86
C GLY A 16 -21.31 3.25 16.70
N GLY A 17 -21.82 3.88 15.64
CA GLY A 17 -21.03 4.45 14.55
C GLY A 17 -21.34 3.87 13.16
N SER A 18 -21.99 4.67 12.31
CA SER A 18 -22.20 4.35 10.90
C SER A 18 -20.89 4.48 10.12
N ARG A 19 -20.40 3.36 9.59
CA ARG A 19 -19.52 3.30 8.42
C ARG A 19 -19.93 2.07 7.62
N ASN A 20 -20.49 2.29 6.44
CA ASN A 20 -20.77 1.22 5.50
C ASN A 20 -19.47 0.91 4.75
N CYS A 21 -18.67 0.00 5.33
CA CYS A 21 -17.58 -0.67 4.66
C CYS A 21 -17.66 -2.13 5.10
N THR A 22 -17.86 -3.02 4.13
CA THR A 22 -18.07 -4.45 4.37
C THR A 22 -16.70 -5.07 4.67
N ARG A 23 -16.39 -5.32 5.94
CA ARG A 23 -15.15 -6.00 6.33
C ARG A 23 -15.25 -7.48 5.96
N THR A 24 -14.61 -7.86 4.86
CA THR A 24 -14.48 -9.27 4.45
C THR A 24 -13.12 -9.78 4.92
N VAL A 25 -13.11 -10.61 5.97
CA VAL A 25 -11.89 -11.32 6.39
C VAL A 25 -11.74 -12.55 5.49
N CYS A 26 -10.83 -12.49 4.53
CA CYS A 26 -10.47 -13.62 3.69
C CYS A 26 -9.36 -14.43 4.38
N TRP A 27 -9.59 -15.72 4.60
CA TRP A 27 -8.63 -16.63 5.25
C TRP A 27 -7.81 -17.38 4.21
N ILE A 28 -6.47 -17.26 4.25
CA ILE A 28 -5.57 -18.06 3.40
C ILE A 28 -4.44 -18.66 4.26
N PRO A 29 -4.36 -19.99 4.44
CA PRO A 29 -3.29 -20.63 5.19
C PRO A 29 -1.98 -20.71 4.38
N ARG A 30 -0.88 -20.28 5.00
CA ARG A 30 0.54 -20.58 4.69
C ARG A 30 0.92 -20.74 3.21
N LEU A 31 1.45 -19.67 2.61
CA LEU A 31 2.29 -19.75 1.42
C LEU A 31 3.76 -20.02 1.83
N LEU A 32 4.29 -21.19 1.46
CA LEU A 32 5.72 -21.53 1.51
C LEU A 32 6.33 -21.25 0.13
N THR A 33 7.43 -20.51 0.08
CA THR A 33 8.06 -20.07 -1.18
C THR A 33 9.31 -20.87 -1.52
N THR A 34 9.41 -21.33 -2.77
CA THR A 34 10.67 -21.68 -3.45
C THR A 34 10.88 -20.76 -4.65
N PHE A 35 12.11 -20.26 -4.81
CA PHE A 35 12.45 -19.09 -5.63
C PHE A 35 13.07 -19.49 -6.99
N SER A 36 12.77 -18.71 -8.03
CA SER A 36 13.59 -18.60 -9.26
C SER A 36 13.37 -17.22 -9.88
N SER A 37 14.42 -16.39 -9.93
CA SER A 37 14.34 -14.99 -10.34
C SER A 37 14.84 -14.77 -11.77
N SER A 38 14.04 -14.09 -12.59
CA SER A 38 14.55 -13.35 -13.75
C SER A 38 13.61 -12.20 -14.11
N ARG A 39 13.73 -11.04 -13.44
CA ARG A 39 13.22 -9.75 -13.93
C ARG A 39 14.12 -8.59 -13.51
N THR A 40 14.11 -7.57 -14.35
CA THR A 40 14.98 -6.39 -14.39
C THR A 40 14.88 -5.54 -13.10
N PRO A 41 16.00 -5.05 -12.54
CA PRO A 41 16.00 -4.34 -11.26
C PRO A 41 15.37 -2.94 -11.36
N LEU A 42 14.53 -2.61 -10.37
CA LEU A 42 14.02 -1.26 -10.11
C LEU A 42 15.13 -0.40 -9.48
N LEU A 43 15.51 0.68 -10.15
CA LEU A 43 16.42 1.71 -9.64
C LEU A 43 15.70 2.55 -8.58
N LEU A 44 15.80 2.16 -7.30
CA LEU A 44 15.63 3.09 -6.19
C LEU A 44 17.01 3.72 -5.86
N PRO A 45 17.09 4.94 -5.30
CA PRO A 45 18.36 5.60 -5.03
C PRO A 45 18.91 5.27 -3.64
N HIS A 46 20.22 5.05 -3.58
CA HIS A 46 21.04 5.09 -2.37
C HIS A 46 21.02 6.49 -1.73
N THR A 47 20.15 6.77 -0.76
CA THR A 47 20.38 7.83 0.23
C THR A 47 19.73 7.49 1.56
N SER A 48 20.53 7.46 2.63
CA SER A 48 20.15 7.14 4.01
C SER A 48 19.29 8.22 4.72
N ARG A 49 18.71 9.18 3.98
CA ARG A 49 17.94 10.30 4.54
C ARG A 49 16.60 10.44 3.81
N ALA A 50 15.57 10.81 4.57
CA ALA A 50 14.17 10.72 4.17
C ALA A 50 13.86 11.50 2.89
N THR A 51 13.88 10.83 1.75
CA THR A 51 13.34 11.37 0.49
C THR A 51 11.83 11.33 0.60
N THR A 52 11.18 12.51 0.68
CA THR A 52 9.73 12.58 0.56
C THR A 52 9.35 12.40 -0.91
N LEU A 53 9.04 11.17 -1.30
CA LEU A 53 8.43 10.88 -2.59
C LEU A 53 6.95 11.28 -2.53
N CYS A 54 6.50 12.08 -3.50
CA CYS A 54 5.13 12.58 -3.53
C CYS A 54 4.64 12.65 -4.97
N ARG A 55 3.70 11.76 -5.32
CA ARG A 55 2.98 11.81 -6.60
C ARG A 55 1.74 12.71 -6.50
N ARG A 56 1.49 13.51 -7.52
CA ARG A 56 0.18 14.16 -7.69
C ARG A 56 -0.81 13.13 -8.25
N LYS A 57 -1.86 12.81 -7.48
CA LYS A 57 -2.87 11.81 -7.87
C LYS A 57 -4.08 12.39 -8.64
N THR A 58 -4.15 13.71 -8.86
CA THR A 58 -5.26 14.36 -9.59
C THR A 58 -4.71 15.21 -10.74
N PRO A 59 -4.88 14.81 -12.02
CA PRO A 59 -4.38 15.61 -13.15
C PRO A 59 -5.12 16.96 -13.25
N LEU A 60 -4.43 18.00 -13.75
CA LEU A 60 -5.09 19.20 -14.24
C LEU A 60 -5.69 18.93 -15.62
N PRO A 61 -6.77 19.62 -16.04
CA PRO A 61 -7.26 19.55 -17.40
C PRO A 61 -6.16 19.94 -18.41
N GLY A 62 -6.03 19.18 -19.50
CA GLY A 62 -5.11 19.43 -20.61
C GLY A 62 -3.98 18.40 -20.74
N ASP A 63 -3.15 18.59 -21.78
CA ASP A 63 -2.06 17.69 -22.15
C ASP A 63 -0.86 17.74 -21.17
N PRO A 64 -0.55 16.64 -20.46
CA PRO A 64 0.54 16.59 -19.48
C PRO A 64 1.94 16.52 -20.10
N SER A 65 2.07 16.34 -21.42
CA SER A 65 3.36 16.24 -22.11
C SER A 65 4.12 17.57 -22.19
N ARG A 66 3.46 18.69 -21.89
CA ARG A 66 4.05 20.04 -21.95
C ARG A 66 4.86 20.34 -20.67
N PRO A 67 6.15 20.71 -20.76
CA PRO A 67 6.99 21.01 -19.58
C PRO A 67 6.38 22.04 -18.62
N ARG A 68 5.74 23.09 -19.16
CA ARG A 68 5.03 24.09 -18.35
C ARG A 68 3.94 23.46 -17.48
N ARG A 69 3.19 22.49 -18.00
CA ARG A 69 2.14 21.79 -17.23
C ARG A 69 2.73 20.96 -16.10
N LEU A 70 3.88 20.33 -16.31
CA LEU A 70 4.57 19.60 -15.25
C LEU A 70 4.95 20.55 -14.10
N VAL A 71 5.49 21.73 -14.41
CA VAL A 71 5.82 22.76 -13.41
C VAL A 71 4.56 23.24 -12.69
N GLU A 72 3.49 23.58 -13.43
CA GLU A 72 2.21 23.99 -12.84
C GLU A 72 1.62 22.88 -11.95
N GLN A 73 1.77 21.62 -12.36
CA GLN A 73 1.28 20.48 -11.59
C GLN A 73 2.02 20.31 -10.26
N LEU A 74 3.34 20.47 -10.27
CA LEU A 74 4.18 20.46 -9.06
C LEU A 74 3.86 21.66 -8.17
N ALA A 75 3.76 22.86 -8.75
CA ALA A 75 3.51 24.10 -8.00
C ALA A 75 2.13 24.13 -7.33
N THR A 76 1.12 23.50 -7.93
CA THR A 76 -0.24 23.46 -7.36
C THR A 76 -0.50 22.26 -6.44
N SER A 77 0.38 21.26 -6.43
CA SER A 77 0.28 20.11 -5.53
C SER A 77 0.74 20.48 -4.12
N LYS A 78 -0.15 20.38 -3.12
CA LYS A 78 0.21 20.57 -1.69
C LYS A 78 1.35 19.64 -1.26
N ARG A 79 1.30 18.38 -1.70
CA ARG A 79 2.32 17.36 -1.37
C ARG A 79 3.68 17.70 -1.98
N SER A 80 3.69 18.10 -3.25
CA SER A 80 4.92 18.45 -3.95
C SER A 80 5.54 19.73 -3.37
N ARG A 81 4.72 20.75 -3.07
CA ARG A 81 5.18 21.96 -2.38
C ARG A 81 5.80 21.64 -1.03
N GLN A 82 5.13 20.82 -0.20
CA GLN A 82 5.66 20.43 1.10
C GLN A 82 6.99 19.67 0.97
N ALA A 83 7.08 18.72 0.04
CA ALA A 83 8.31 17.98 -0.19
C ALA A 83 9.47 18.89 -0.61
N ILE A 84 9.21 19.87 -1.48
CA ILE A 84 10.20 20.88 -1.90
C ILE A 84 10.60 21.77 -0.72
N SER A 85 9.64 22.28 0.05
CA SER A 85 9.91 23.12 1.24
C SER A 85 10.77 22.38 2.25
N ASN A 86 10.43 21.14 2.61
CA ASN A 86 11.21 20.32 3.53
C ASN A 86 12.64 20.09 3.02
N ALA A 87 12.79 19.77 1.72
CA ALA A 87 14.11 19.57 1.14
C ALA A 87 14.97 20.85 1.20
N LEU A 88 14.37 22.02 0.99
CA LEU A 88 15.08 23.30 1.11
C LEU A 88 15.46 23.61 2.55
N GLU A 89 14.55 23.41 3.51
CA GLU A 89 14.80 23.61 4.94
C GLU A 89 15.93 22.71 5.46
N ASP A 90 15.98 21.45 4.99
CA ASP A 90 17.01 20.48 5.37
C ASP A 90 18.30 20.57 4.53
N ASN A 91 18.39 21.54 3.62
CA ASN A 91 19.50 21.70 2.67
C ASN A 91 19.80 20.41 1.87
N LEU A 92 18.75 19.74 1.41
CA LEU A 92 18.78 18.50 0.63
C LEU A 92 18.58 18.78 -0.87
N PRO A 93 19.19 17.97 -1.75
CA PRO A 93 18.96 18.08 -3.18
C PRO A 93 17.51 17.71 -3.54
N ILE A 94 16.85 18.57 -4.31
CA ILE A 94 15.53 18.28 -4.87
C ILE A 94 15.71 17.36 -6.08
N ARG A 95 15.08 16.18 -6.05
CA ARG A 95 15.05 15.24 -7.17
C ARG A 95 13.64 15.15 -7.73
N ILE A 96 13.53 15.25 -9.05
CA ILE A 96 12.26 15.09 -9.78
C ILE A 96 12.36 13.83 -10.62
N TYR A 97 11.42 12.92 -10.42
CA TYR A 97 11.34 11.67 -11.16
C TYR A 97 10.19 11.75 -12.16
N PHE A 98 10.48 11.43 -13.42
CA PHE A 98 9.46 11.30 -14.46
C PHE A 98 9.21 9.81 -14.68
N MET A 99 7.98 9.39 -14.42
CA MET A 99 7.53 8.04 -14.76
C MET A 99 6.79 8.09 -16.10
N PRO A 100 7.01 7.12 -17.00
CA PRO A 100 6.22 6.99 -18.21
C PRO A 100 4.72 6.93 -17.86
N TRP A 101 3.90 7.54 -18.72
CA TRP A 101 2.46 7.39 -18.62
C TRP A 101 2.06 5.95 -19.00
N ASP A 102 1.15 5.36 -18.24
CA ASP A 102 0.64 4.01 -18.48
C ASP A 102 -0.90 4.07 -18.58
N ASP A 103 -1.42 3.96 -19.80
CA ASP A 103 -2.86 4.01 -20.07
C ASP A 103 -3.63 2.83 -19.47
N ALA A 104 -2.94 1.73 -19.15
CA ALA A 104 -3.56 0.59 -18.50
C ALA A 104 -3.67 0.77 -16.98
N MET A 105 -3.13 1.85 -16.40
CA MET A 105 -3.22 2.12 -14.96
C MET A 105 -4.65 2.46 -14.56
N ASP A 106 -5.28 1.55 -13.82
CA ASP A 106 -6.61 1.73 -13.22
C ASP A 106 -6.50 1.83 -11.69
N MET A 107 -6.81 3.01 -11.15
CA MET A 107 -6.78 3.25 -9.70
C MET A 107 -7.77 2.37 -8.92
N GLN A 108 -8.81 1.82 -9.54
CA GLN A 108 -9.71 0.88 -8.85
C GLN A 108 -9.06 -0.47 -8.57
N ARG A 109 -7.95 -0.78 -9.25
CA ARG A 109 -7.09 -1.96 -9.04
C ARG A 109 -5.76 -1.62 -8.37
N GLU A 110 -5.68 -0.44 -7.75
CA GLU A 110 -4.59 -0.05 -6.85
C GLU A 110 -4.95 -0.51 -5.42
N TYR A 111 -3.99 -1.13 -4.74
CA TYR A 111 -4.13 -1.63 -3.39
C TYR A 111 -2.99 -1.11 -2.51
N ARG A 112 -3.32 -0.82 -1.26
CA ARG A 112 -2.36 -0.43 -0.23
C ARG A 112 -2.07 -1.59 0.69
N VAL A 113 -0.79 -1.90 0.82
CA VAL A 113 -0.25 -3.01 1.62
C VAL A 113 0.46 -2.45 2.84
N PHE A 114 0.15 -3.00 4.00
CA PHE A 114 0.72 -2.61 5.28
C PHE A 114 1.68 -3.70 5.76
N CYS A 115 2.94 -3.34 5.97
CA CYS A 115 3.96 -4.19 6.56
C CYS A 115 4.32 -3.66 7.95
N ALA A 116 3.96 -4.41 8.98
CA ALA A 116 4.13 -3.98 10.35
C ALA A 116 5.62 -3.87 10.74
N PRO A 117 5.97 -2.90 11.59
CA PRO A 117 7.27 -2.87 12.23
C PRO A 117 7.48 -4.11 13.11
N THR A 118 8.74 -4.45 13.32
CA THR A 118 9.16 -5.42 14.33
C THR A 118 8.93 -4.82 15.69
N SER A 119 8.20 -5.52 16.54
CA SER A 119 7.92 -5.08 17.91
C SER A 119 7.72 -6.28 18.82
N ALA A 120 7.52 -6.04 20.12
CA ALA A 120 7.15 -7.10 21.06
C ALA A 120 5.85 -7.82 20.65
N TYR A 121 4.95 -7.13 19.95
CA TYR A 121 3.66 -7.66 19.48
C TYR A 121 3.75 -8.26 18.06
N ASN A 122 4.82 -7.97 17.33
CA ASN A 122 5.08 -8.54 16.01
C ASN A 122 6.56 -8.92 15.89
N PRO A 123 6.94 -10.13 16.32
CA PRO A 123 8.32 -10.60 16.24
C PRO A 123 8.76 -10.94 14.81
N ARG A 124 7.82 -10.98 13.85
CA ARG A 124 8.09 -11.29 12.43
C ARG A 124 8.35 -9.97 11.67
N PRO A 125 9.61 -9.64 11.35
CA PRO A 125 9.94 -8.38 10.69
C PRO A 125 9.29 -8.25 9.32
N SER A 126 8.80 -7.05 9.00
CA SER A 126 8.28 -6.68 7.68
C SER A 126 7.19 -7.62 7.14
N ARG A 127 6.41 -8.22 8.05
CA ARG A 127 5.26 -9.07 7.70
C ARG A 127 4.13 -8.19 7.18
N VAL A 128 3.53 -8.60 6.07
CA VAL A 128 2.27 -8.04 5.58
C VAL A 128 1.17 -8.36 6.60
N THR A 129 0.49 -7.34 7.10
CA THR A 129 -0.57 -7.47 8.11
C THR A 129 -1.93 -7.07 7.59
N ALA A 130 -1.98 -6.19 6.60
CA ALA A 130 -3.23 -5.78 5.99
C ALA A 130 -3.06 -5.35 4.54
N VAL A 131 -4.15 -5.46 3.79
CA VAL A 131 -4.30 -4.98 2.42
C VAL A 131 -5.64 -4.24 2.31
N SER A 132 -5.68 -3.14 1.59
CA SER A 132 -6.93 -2.43 1.28
C SER A 132 -6.97 -1.95 -0.15
N GLN A 133 -8.18 -1.81 -0.71
CA GLN A 133 -8.31 -1.03 -1.94
C GLN A 133 -7.89 0.42 -1.69
N TYR A 134 -7.19 1.02 -2.64
CA TYR A 134 -6.68 2.37 -2.49
C TYR A 134 -7.81 3.41 -2.56
N VAL A 135 -8.69 3.29 -3.55
CA VAL A 135 -9.85 4.17 -3.74
C VAL A 135 -11.01 3.70 -2.84
N TRP A 136 -10.83 3.82 -1.53
CA TRP A 136 -11.73 3.26 -0.51
C TRP A 136 -13.12 3.90 -0.41
N HIS A 137 -13.31 5.10 -0.97
CA HIS A 137 -14.59 5.82 -0.94
C HIS A 137 -15.51 5.47 -2.13
N LYS A 138 -15.09 4.54 -2.99
CA LYS A 138 -15.89 4.01 -4.11
C LYS A 138 -16.01 2.48 -3.98
N PRO A 139 -17.01 1.86 -4.61
CA PRO A 139 -17.06 0.41 -4.73
C PRO A 139 -15.75 -0.15 -5.30
N SER A 140 -15.35 -1.32 -4.81
CA SER A 140 -14.21 -2.07 -5.32
C SER A 140 -14.41 -2.44 -6.79
N ALA A 141 -13.33 -2.60 -7.55
CA ALA A 141 -13.37 -3.27 -8.85
C ALA A 141 -13.90 -4.73 -8.76
N LEU A 142 -13.97 -5.27 -7.53
CA LEU A 142 -14.47 -6.61 -7.23
C LEU A 142 -15.90 -6.62 -6.67
N ALA A 143 -16.58 -5.47 -6.59
CA ALA A 143 -17.87 -5.35 -5.89
C ALA A 143 -18.98 -6.22 -6.50
N ASP A 144 -18.95 -6.44 -7.81
CA ASP A 144 -19.95 -7.24 -8.53
C ASP A 144 -19.60 -8.74 -8.60
N LEU A 145 -18.48 -9.16 -8.01
CA LEU A 145 -18.04 -10.55 -8.01
C LEU A 145 -18.68 -11.34 -6.86
N SER A 146 -18.88 -12.65 -7.09
CA SER A 146 -19.25 -13.56 -6.00
C SER A 146 -18.11 -13.74 -5.01
N HIS A 147 -18.43 -14.16 -3.78
CA HIS A 147 -17.42 -14.37 -2.74
C HIS A 147 -16.25 -15.28 -3.19
N PRO A 148 -16.48 -16.46 -3.80
CA PRO A 148 -15.37 -17.31 -4.27
C PRO A 148 -14.50 -16.65 -5.34
N GLN A 149 -15.07 -15.78 -6.18
CA GLN A 149 -14.30 -15.02 -7.17
C GLN A 149 -13.46 -13.94 -6.51
N ILE A 150 -13.99 -13.26 -5.49
CA ILE A 150 -13.22 -12.29 -4.70
C ILE A 150 -12.06 -12.99 -4.00
N GLU A 151 -12.28 -14.15 -3.39
CA GLU A 151 -11.23 -14.94 -2.74
C GLU A 151 -10.11 -15.29 -3.72
N ALA A 152 -10.44 -15.80 -4.92
CA ALA A 152 -9.46 -16.14 -5.94
C ALA A 152 -8.68 -14.92 -6.48
N GLU A 153 -9.33 -13.75 -6.62
CA GLU A 153 -8.63 -12.52 -7.00
C GLU A 153 -7.70 -12.02 -5.87
N MET A 154 -8.12 -12.15 -4.62
CA MET A 154 -7.30 -11.75 -3.47
C MET A 154 -6.13 -12.70 -3.23
N GLU A 155 -6.29 -13.99 -3.44
CA GLU A 155 -5.20 -14.98 -3.38
C GLU A 155 -4.09 -14.62 -4.37
N HIS A 156 -4.45 -14.42 -5.64
CA HIS A 156 -3.51 -14.00 -6.69
C HIS A 156 -2.80 -12.68 -6.36
N LEU A 157 -3.54 -11.70 -5.84
CA LEU A 157 -2.96 -10.43 -5.40
C LEU A 157 -1.96 -10.64 -4.26
N LEU A 158 -2.30 -11.46 -3.26
CA LEU A 158 -1.46 -11.71 -2.10
C LEU A 158 -0.18 -12.44 -2.47
N GLU A 159 -0.22 -13.39 -3.41
CA GLU A 159 0.98 -14.02 -3.97
C GLU A 159 1.94 -12.98 -4.57
N GLY A 160 1.42 -12.07 -5.41
CA GLY A 160 2.22 -10.99 -5.99
C GLY A 160 2.77 -10.02 -4.94
N ILE A 161 1.99 -9.70 -3.91
CA ILE A 161 2.42 -8.86 -2.78
C ILE A 161 3.58 -9.51 -2.02
N VAL A 162 3.53 -10.82 -1.78
CA VAL A 162 4.61 -11.54 -1.09
C VAL A 162 5.91 -11.46 -1.88
N LEU A 163 5.84 -11.62 -3.20
CA LEU A 163 7.00 -11.50 -4.09
C LEU A 163 7.58 -10.07 -4.05
N ILE A 164 6.74 -9.05 -4.20
CA ILE A 164 7.16 -7.65 -4.11
C ILE A 164 7.77 -7.32 -2.75
N ASN A 165 7.18 -7.80 -1.65
CA ASN A 165 7.73 -7.59 -0.32
C ASN A 165 9.11 -8.24 -0.18
N ALA A 166 9.30 -9.45 -0.72
CA ALA A 166 10.60 -10.11 -0.74
C ALA A 166 11.65 -9.31 -1.54
N GLU A 167 11.28 -8.75 -2.70
CA GLU A 167 12.15 -7.88 -3.51
C GLU A 167 12.52 -6.59 -2.78
N ILE A 168 11.56 -5.93 -2.13
CA ILE A 168 11.81 -4.73 -1.29
C ILE A 168 12.80 -5.07 -0.18
N MET A 169 12.61 -6.20 0.51
CA MET A 169 13.48 -6.62 1.59
C MET A 169 14.89 -6.97 1.11
N ALA A 170 15.03 -7.68 0.00
CA ALA A 170 16.31 -7.98 -0.63
C ALA A 170 17.06 -6.70 -1.03
N TYR A 171 16.37 -5.78 -1.73
CA TYR A 171 16.93 -4.48 -2.08
C TYR A 171 17.34 -3.69 -0.83
N SER A 172 16.52 -3.67 0.23
CA SER A 172 16.86 -2.98 1.47
C SER A 172 18.09 -3.55 2.16
N LEU A 173 18.34 -4.86 2.05
CA LEU A 173 19.51 -5.53 2.60
C LEU A 173 20.78 -5.12 1.85
N GLU A 174 20.76 -5.21 0.53
CA GLU A 174 21.88 -4.79 -0.34
C GLU A 174 22.28 -3.33 -0.14
N ASN A 175 21.30 -2.50 0.25
CA ASN A 175 21.46 -1.06 0.42
C ASN A 175 21.65 -0.63 1.90
N GLY A 176 21.78 -1.57 2.84
CA GLY A 176 21.99 -1.27 4.27
C GLY A 176 20.80 -0.60 4.97
N MET A 177 19.60 -0.69 4.40
CA MET A 177 18.36 -0.10 4.92
C MET A 177 17.47 -1.12 5.65
N ASN A 178 17.80 -2.42 5.58
CA ASN A 178 16.98 -3.51 6.11
C ASN A 178 16.59 -3.33 7.58
N GLU A 179 17.55 -3.07 8.47
CA GLU A 179 17.26 -2.91 9.90
C GLU A 179 16.35 -1.72 10.20
N ARG A 180 16.46 -0.66 9.39
CA ARG A 180 15.55 0.48 9.48
C ARG A 180 14.16 0.09 9.04
N LEU A 181 14.03 -0.56 7.88
CA LEU A 181 12.75 -0.98 7.32
C LEU A 181 12.02 -1.97 8.24
N LYS A 182 12.75 -2.93 8.81
CA LYS A 182 12.21 -3.86 9.81
C LYS A 182 11.71 -3.16 11.07
N ARG A 183 12.45 -2.18 11.58
CA ARG A 183 12.11 -1.46 12.81
C ARG A 183 10.95 -0.48 12.63
N GLU A 184 10.92 0.22 11.50
CA GLU A 184 9.94 1.28 11.24
C GLU A 184 8.68 0.76 10.54
N GLY A 185 8.75 -0.41 9.89
CA GLY A 185 7.69 -0.91 9.04
C GLY A 185 7.61 -0.14 7.72
N SER A 186 6.71 -0.58 6.84
CA SER A 186 6.49 0.10 5.57
C SER A 186 5.06 -0.02 5.10
N VAL A 187 4.65 0.92 4.25
CA VAL A 187 3.40 0.82 3.49
C VAL A 187 3.76 0.91 2.02
N PHE A 188 3.27 0.01 1.19
CA PHE A 188 3.49 0.14 -0.25
C PHE A 188 2.19 0.00 -1.03
N ASP A 189 2.11 0.73 -2.13
CA ASP A 189 0.99 0.67 -3.05
C ASP A 189 1.36 -0.27 -4.20
N VAL A 190 0.46 -1.19 -4.54
CA VAL A 190 0.58 -2.09 -5.70
C VAL A 190 -0.57 -1.86 -6.67
N PHE A 191 -0.36 -2.22 -7.92
CA PHE A 191 -1.37 -2.19 -8.97
C PHE A 191 -1.46 -3.55 -9.66
N VAL A 192 -2.69 -4.01 -9.90
CA VAL A 192 -2.94 -5.24 -10.67
C VAL A 192 -3.32 -4.89 -12.10
N ARG A 193 -2.44 -5.22 -13.05
CA ARG A 193 -2.69 -4.99 -14.48
C ARG A 193 -3.74 -5.95 -15.00
N THR A 194 -4.90 -5.46 -15.42
CA THR A 194 -6.02 -6.30 -15.88
C THR A 194 -5.64 -7.26 -17.01
N ALA A 195 -4.89 -6.78 -18.01
CA ALA A 195 -4.58 -7.58 -19.20
C ALA A 195 -3.66 -8.78 -18.93
N THR A 196 -2.71 -8.65 -18.00
CA THR A 196 -1.69 -9.67 -17.72
C THR A 196 -1.83 -10.31 -16.34
N ARG A 197 -2.70 -9.76 -15.49
CA ARG A 197 -2.80 -10.02 -14.05
C ARG A 197 -1.49 -9.78 -13.28
N GLU A 198 -0.54 -9.05 -13.87
CA GLU A 198 0.71 -8.75 -13.17
C GLU A 198 0.48 -7.80 -12.00
N VAL A 199 1.05 -8.12 -10.85
CA VAL A 199 1.10 -7.23 -9.68
C VAL A 199 2.38 -6.42 -9.73
N GLN A 200 2.27 -5.09 -9.70
CA GLN A 200 3.40 -4.17 -9.83
C GLN A 200 3.48 -3.23 -8.64
N LEU A 201 4.70 -2.97 -8.14
CA LEU A 201 4.96 -1.95 -7.12
C LEU A 201 4.79 -0.55 -7.71
N LEU A 202 4.03 0.32 -7.04
CA LEU A 202 3.83 1.72 -7.45
C LEU A 202 4.57 2.72 -6.57
N GLU A 203 4.46 2.57 -5.25
CA GLU A 203 4.97 3.56 -4.28
C GLU A 203 5.36 2.86 -2.99
N LEU A 204 6.45 3.28 -2.36
CA LEU A 204 6.87 2.85 -1.03
C LEU A 204 6.82 4.05 -0.08
N ASN A 205 6.12 3.89 1.04
CA ASN A 205 5.80 4.91 2.03
C ASN A 205 6.24 4.47 3.44
N SER A 206 6.36 5.45 4.33
CA SER A 206 6.54 5.20 5.76
C SER A 206 5.27 4.66 6.41
N PHE A 207 5.45 3.88 7.47
CA PHE A 207 4.37 3.27 8.25
C PHE A 207 3.98 4.11 9.47
N GLY A 208 2.71 4.03 9.86
CA GLY A 208 2.21 4.54 11.14
C GLY A 208 1.67 5.97 11.08
N VAL A 209 1.09 6.39 12.22
CA VAL A 209 0.32 7.64 12.37
C VAL A 209 1.16 8.91 12.20
N ILE A 210 2.46 8.83 12.49
CA ILE A 210 3.41 9.95 12.34
C ILE A 210 3.85 10.10 10.88
N GLY A 211 3.70 9.03 10.08
CA GLY A 211 3.98 9.08 8.66
C GLY A 211 2.94 9.90 7.90
N ASN A 212 3.34 10.52 6.78
CA ASN A 212 2.43 11.19 5.86
C ASN A 212 1.58 10.22 5.02
N CYS A 213 1.57 8.93 5.36
CA CYS A 213 0.85 7.90 4.66
C CYS A 213 -0.58 7.79 5.20
N GLY A 214 -1.58 7.95 4.32
CA GLY A 214 -2.97 7.66 4.66
C GLY A 214 -3.18 6.17 4.98
N SER A 215 -4.13 5.85 5.84
CA SER A 215 -4.48 4.46 6.20
C SER A 215 -5.60 3.86 5.33
N CYS A 216 -6.05 4.57 4.30
CA CYS A 216 -7.19 4.19 3.46
C CYS A 216 -8.44 3.84 4.33
N PRO A 217 -9.13 2.68 4.23
CA PRO A 217 -10.31 2.42 5.07
C PRO A 217 -9.95 2.11 6.53
N PHE A 218 -8.69 1.82 6.85
CA PHE A 218 -8.25 1.57 8.21
C PHE A 218 -8.11 2.87 9.00
N ASN A 219 -8.12 2.78 10.32
CA ASN A 219 -7.76 3.83 11.24
C ASN A 219 -6.52 3.41 12.03
N TRP A 220 -5.46 4.22 11.99
CA TRP A 220 -4.18 3.92 12.64
C TRP A 220 -4.28 3.59 14.14
N VAL A 221 -5.27 4.16 14.85
CA VAL A 221 -5.46 3.97 16.30
C VAL A 221 -6.45 2.85 16.56
N ALA A 222 -7.62 2.88 15.92
CA ALA A 222 -8.69 1.92 16.19
C ALA A 222 -8.38 0.52 15.62
N ASP A 223 -7.61 0.43 14.54
CA ASP A 223 -7.21 -0.83 13.92
C ASP A 223 -5.73 -1.15 14.19
N ALA A 224 -5.14 -0.56 15.26
CA ALA A 224 -3.73 -0.73 15.59
C ALA A 224 -3.33 -2.20 15.81
N GLU A 225 -4.18 -2.99 16.47
CA GLU A 225 -3.94 -4.42 16.68
C GLU A 225 -3.75 -5.17 15.35
N THR A 226 -4.58 -4.89 14.35
CA THR A 226 -4.41 -5.45 13.00
C THR A 226 -3.14 -4.91 12.36
N LEU A 227 -3.02 -3.59 12.23
CA LEU A 227 -1.98 -2.95 11.42
C LEU A 227 -0.58 -3.23 11.95
N TYR A 228 -0.40 -3.28 13.28
CA TYR A 228 0.89 -3.50 13.94
C TYR A 228 1.17 -4.99 14.22
N GLY A 229 0.36 -5.91 13.68
CA GLY A 229 0.68 -7.33 13.63
C GLY A 229 0.30 -8.14 14.87
N GLY A 230 -0.67 -7.68 15.65
CA GLY A 230 -1.25 -8.44 16.77
C GLY A 230 -2.11 -9.64 16.36
N LYS A 231 -2.40 -9.80 15.06
CA LYS A 231 -3.15 -10.93 14.48
C LYS A 231 -2.26 -11.74 13.53
N ASP A 232 -2.37 -13.06 13.50
CA ASP A 232 -1.56 -13.89 12.60
C ASP A 232 -2.02 -13.80 11.14
N GLU A 233 -3.27 -13.43 10.90
CA GLU A 233 -3.88 -13.31 9.58
C GLU A 233 -3.59 -11.96 8.91
N ILE A 234 -3.73 -11.93 7.58
CA ILE A 234 -3.71 -10.68 6.79
C ILE A 234 -5.14 -10.17 6.67
N GLU A 235 -5.41 -8.96 7.16
CA GLU A 235 -6.75 -8.37 7.03
C GLU A 235 -6.92 -7.67 5.67
N VAL A 236 -7.96 -8.05 4.93
CA VAL A 236 -8.30 -7.45 3.63
C VAL A 236 -9.51 -6.53 3.81
N CYS A 237 -9.42 -5.29 3.34
CA CYS A 237 -10.53 -4.33 3.43
C CYS A 237 -10.92 -3.78 2.06
N LEU A 238 -12.13 -4.14 1.62
CA LEU A 238 -12.74 -3.73 0.35
C LEU A 238 -14.12 -3.12 0.60
N ALA A 239 -14.51 -2.18 -0.24
CA ALA A 239 -15.88 -1.67 -0.32
C ALA A 239 -16.66 -2.50 -1.34
N ILE A 240 -17.19 -3.63 -0.88
CA ILE A 240 -18.12 -4.50 -1.65
C ILE A 240 -19.55 -4.03 -1.42
#